data_AF-A0A8S2W4E8-F1
#
_entry.id   AF-A0A8S2W4E8-F1
#
_cell.length_a   1.000
_cell.length_b   1.000
_cell.length_c   1.000
_cell.angle_alpha   90.00
_cell.angle_beta   90.00
_cell.angle_gamma   90.00
#
_symmetry.space_group_name_H-M   'P 1'
#
loop_
_entity.id
_entity.type
_entity.pdbx_description
1 polymer ?
#
loop_
_entity_poly.entity_id
_entity_poly.type
_entity_poly.pdbx_seq_one_letter_code
_entity_poly.pdbx_strand_id
1 'polypeptide(L)'
;MSTLRGPSAEDQYHHVSPVGDETKTSTSTTNIPMDDDPVATRKCCTLCNLLLASDFHLQTHLRGTRHNQLLIERFNQKNENGVKKQPTQEELNILNIECIVVVTSDDIVRQEMAYNRERKHAMKKRSKKLRLRMNQRATTYETENSQRPYLTSTHKARIQRFLNELEKSLSTTVRKEPLNTTNYLACQRILTEFVKIFDTHGYEKDSPLEQRVFFSLNGYSTLNKMIELRAECNKPALAPESLIALTVSVYRAATYNNLDNAVYLLNSGKILILVESFVRHMSGLKSDVLLINNEQSESEKLAQIDLVTNLAKTLTDLFLMYNSTVKEIQIHDNETKEDKLTMSRLTDLISYMANTGVLDRIASFFRTARALVNTTKSCIPDMIVHCLNLLQQMIDFSKPKSYVPLFDQSSKKSINDPAQVLNIMKSTNFCEILSLLYGILIHETDPNNQTITENNNHNNNNNNNNNNSSSNNNNNNNNNNNTHNNTLTLHEKTITIVINSMILLNTIATLDLDTFQVSKSKYIKR
;
A
#
# COMPACT_ATOMS: atom_id res chain seq x y z
N MET A 1 12.63 8.02 -62.88
CA MET A 1 13.93 8.67 -63.11
C MET A 1 14.70 8.59 -61.78
N SER A 2 15.49 7.52 -61.60
CA SER A 2 16.98 7.52 -61.70
C SER A 2 17.59 8.12 -60.43
N THR A 3 18.44 7.51 -59.60
CA THR A 3 19.49 6.47 -59.73
C THR A 3 20.04 6.20 -58.30
N LEU A 4 20.15 4.94 -57.84
CA LEU A 4 21.39 4.14 -57.67
C LEU A 4 22.51 4.70 -56.76
N ARG A 5 22.83 4.00 -55.64
CA ARG A 5 24.08 3.21 -55.40
C ARG A 5 24.24 2.80 -53.92
N GLY A 6 24.73 1.57 -53.72
CA GLY A 6 25.04 0.95 -52.42
C GLY A 6 26.52 1.11 -51.98
N PRO A 7 27.19 0.06 -51.48
CA PRO A 7 27.77 0.01 -50.11
C PRO A 7 29.29 -0.25 -50.05
N SER A 8 29.81 -0.42 -48.83
CA SER A 8 31.04 -1.15 -48.39
C SER A 8 32.27 -0.33 -47.97
N ALA A 9 32.86 -0.69 -46.82
CA ALA A 9 34.27 -1.08 -46.67
C ALA A 9 34.60 -1.54 -45.23
N GLU A 10 35.35 -2.64 -45.17
CA GLU A 10 35.85 -3.40 -44.01
C GLU A 10 37.24 -2.88 -43.52
N ASP A 11 37.82 -3.65 -42.59
CA ASP A 11 39.23 -3.78 -42.17
C ASP A 11 39.69 -3.02 -40.90
N GLN A 12 39.83 -3.72 -39.77
CA GLN A 12 40.96 -4.57 -39.30
C GLN A 12 42.14 -3.73 -38.78
N TYR A 13 42.57 -3.96 -37.53
CA TYR A 13 43.97 -4.29 -37.14
C TYR A 13 44.10 -4.57 -35.63
N HIS A 14 44.76 -5.69 -35.33
CA HIS A 14 45.26 -6.16 -34.04
C HIS A 14 46.43 -5.32 -33.50
N HIS A 15 46.65 -5.32 -32.17
CA HIS A 15 48.01 -5.56 -31.64
C HIS A 15 48.02 -6.09 -30.20
N VAL A 16 48.94 -7.03 -29.99
CA VAL A 16 49.23 -7.86 -28.82
C VAL A 16 50.38 -7.26 -27.98
N SER A 17 50.39 -7.62 -26.69
CA SER A 17 51.33 -7.55 -25.55
C SER A 17 52.82 -7.17 -25.75
N PRO A 18 53.56 -6.98 -24.63
CA PRO A 18 54.49 -8.05 -24.25
C PRO A 18 54.63 -8.35 -22.74
N VAL A 19 55.21 -9.52 -22.52
CA VAL A 19 55.60 -10.24 -21.28
C VAL A 19 56.96 -9.73 -20.75
N GLY A 20 57.19 -9.90 -19.44
CA GLY A 20 58.51 -9.85 -18.80
C GLY A 20 58.51 -10.67 -17.49
N ASP A 21 59.56 -11.46 -17.29
CA ASP A 21 59.62 -12.70 -16.49
C ASP A 21 60.61 -12.63 -15.29
N GLU A 22 60.39 -13.49 -14.29
CA GLU A 22 61.29 -14.11 -13.28
C GLU A 22 62.33 -13.34 -12.40
N THR A 23 62.19 -13.36 -11.06
CA THR A 23 62.94 -14.24 -10.09
C THR A 23 62.92 -13.78 -8.60
N LYS A 24 62.46 -14.71 -7.74
CA LYS A 24 62.75 -15.08 -6.33
C LYS A 24 63.48 -14.12 -5.37
N THR A 25 62.89 -13.88 -4.19
CA THR A 25 63.48 -14.22 -2.87
C THR A 25 62.41 -14.28 -1.76
N SER A 26 62.67 -15.16 -0.81
CA SER A 26 61.82 -15.71 0.26
C SER A 26 61.64 -14.82 1.49
N THR A 27 60.45 -14.81 2.07
CA THR A 27 60.26 -14.97 3.53
C THR A 27 58.88 -15.55 3.84
N SER A 28 58.92 -16.67 4.54
CA SER A 28 57.85 -17.50 5.08
C SER A 28 57.14 -16.88 6.28
N THR A 29 55.81 -16.92 6.32
CA THR A 29 55.02 -17.18 7.54
C THR A 29 53.59 -17.62 7.20
N THR A 30 53.33 -18.90 7.48
CA THR A 30 52.05 -19.51 7.93
C THR A 30 50.76 -19.26 7.15
N ASN A 31 50.40 -20.28 6.37
CA ASN A 31 49.05 -20.60 5.92
C ASN A 31 48.08 -20.75 7.10
N ILE A 32 46.97 -20.02 7.06
CA ILE A 32 45.67 -20.44 7.61
C ILE A 32 44.70 -20.28 6.43
N PRO A 33 44.12 -21.37 5.88
CA PRO A 33 43.02 -21.23 4.94
C PRO A 33 41.87 -20.57 5.69
N MET A 34 41.42 -19.39 5.24
CA MET A 34 40.13 -18.87 5.67
C MET A 34 39.08 -19.80 5.10
N ASP A 35 38.32 -20.44 6.00
CA ASP A 35 37.13 -21.19 5.65
C ASP A 35 36.24 -20.34 4.73
N ASP A 36 35.93 -20.88 3.56
CA ASP A 36 34.83 -20.42 2.73
C ASP A 36 33.57 -20.39 3.61
N ASP A 37 32.95 -19.21 3.74
CA ASP A 37 31.60 -19.10 4.30
C ASP A 37 30.71 -20.14 3.60
N PRO A 38 30.07 -21.08 4.32
CA PRO A 38 29.30 -22.12 3.68
C PRO A 38 28.14 -21.46 2.93
N VAL A 39 28.17 -21.55 1.59
CA VAL A 39 27.10 -21.08 0.71
C VAL A 39 25.78 -21.60 1.29
N ALA A 40 24.93 -20.69 1.76
CA ALA A 40 23.66 -21.07 2.36
C ALA A 40 22.83 -21.80 1.30
N THR A 41 22.66 -23.11 1.48
CA THR A 41 21.92 -23.99 0.58
C THR A 41 20.55 -24.30 1.19
N ARG A 42 19.50 -24.35 0.37
CA ARG A 42 18.18 -24.83 0.80
C ARG A 42 17.67 -25.92 -0.14
N LYS A 43 16.71 -26.71 0.34
CA LYS A 43 16.09 -27.78 -0.45
C LYS A 43 14.86 -27.24 -1.18
N CYS A 44 14.64 -27.65 -2.42
CA CYS A 44 13.46 -27.30 -3.21
C CYS A 44 12.84 -28.57 -3.78
N CYS A 45 11.50 -28.64 -3.76
CA CYS A 45 10.76 -29.67 -4.47
C CYS A 45 10.47 -29.21 -5.90
N THR A 46 11.13 -29.82 -6.88
CA THR A 46 10.93 -29.54 -8.31
C THR A 46 9.55 -29.94 -8.81
N LEU A 47 8.92 -30.93 -8.19
CA LEU A 47 7.58 -31.40 -8.54
C LEU A 47 6.50 -30.39 -8.15
N CYS A 48 6.66 -29.77 -6.99
CA CYS A 48 5.72 -28.78 -6.46
C CYS A 48 6.15 -27.33 -6.71
N ASN A 49 7.34 -27.13 -7.27
CA ASN A 49 8.01 -25.84 -7.42
C ASN A 49 8.04 -25.05 -6.08
N LEU A 50 8.38 -25.76 -4.98
CA LEU A 50 8.30 -25.24 -3.61
C LEU A 50 9.67 -25.22 -2.95
N LEU A 51 10.12 -24.03 -2.54
CA LEU A 51 11.31 -23.87 -1.72
C LEU A 51 11.00 -24.24 -0.26
N LEU A 52 11.83 -25.08 0.35
CA LEU A 52 11.64 -25.59 1.70
C LEU A 52 12.55 -24.81 2.66
N ALA A 53 11.94 -24.09 3.59
CA ALA A 53 12.67 -23.24 4.53
C ALA A 53 13.45 -24.03 5.61
N SER A 54 13.14 -25.31 5.80
CA SER A 54 13.74 -26.17 6.83
C SER A 54 13.46 -27.65 6.54
N ASP A 55 14.19 -28.57 7.20
CA ASP A 55 13.90 -30.00 7.15
C ASP A 55 12.53 -30.38 7.74
N PHE A 56 12.00 -29.58 8.67
CA PHE A 56 10.63 -29.76 9.16
C PHE A 56 9.60 -29.53 8.04
N HIS A 57 9.72 -28.42 7.31
CA HIS A 57 8.89 -28.13 6.13
C HIS A 57 9.00 -29.21 5.06
N LEU A 58 10.18 -29.81 4.86
CA LEU A 58 10.35 -30.95 3.97
C LEU A 58 9.49 -32.14 4.44
N GLN A 59 9.58 -32.52 5.71
CA GLN A 59 8.80 -33.63 6.28
C GLN A 59 7.28 -33.38 6.17
N THR A 60 6.83 -32.15 6.42
CA THR A 60 5.40 -31.80 6.28
C THR A 60 4.96 -31.82 4.82
N HIS A 61 5.82 -31.31 3.92
CA HIS A 61 5.55 -31.26 2.48
C HIS A 61 5.43 -32.67 1.87
N LEU A 62 6.36 -33.58 2.18
CA LEU A 62 6.35 -34.96 1.68
C LEU A 62 5.11 -35.76 2.12
N ARG A 63 4.50 -35.38 3.25
CA ARG A 63 3.24 -35.97 3.75
C ARG A 63 1.99 -35.28 3.18
N GLY A 64 2.14 -34.20 2.43
CA GLY A 64 1.05 -33.40 1.90
C GLY A 64 0.25 -34.13 0.81
N THR A 65 -1.07 -34.02 0.86
CA THR A 65 -1.99 -34.66 -0.10
C THR A 65 -1.74 -34.21 -1.55
N ARG A 66 -1.49 -32.91 -1.75
CA ARG A 66 -1.18 -32.34 -3.07
C ARG A 66 0.14 -32.88 -3.65
N HIS A 67 1.18 -32.97 -2.83
CA HIS A 67 2.48 -33.51 -3.27
C HIS A 67 2.33 -34.98 -3.68
N ASN A 68 1.67 -35.79 -2.85
CA ASN A 68 1.42 -37.19 -3.14
C ASN A 68 0.61 -37.41 -4.42
N GLN A 69 -0.39 -36.57 -4.72
CA GLN A 69 -1.14 -36.65 -5.98
C GLN A 69 -0.23 -36.43 -7.20
N LEU A 70 0.57 -35.37 -7.20
CA LEU A 70 1.50 -35.07 -8.29
C LEU A 70 2.60 -36.14 -8.41
N LEU A 71 3.00 -36.76 -7.30
CA LEU A 71 4.01 -37.80 -7.26
C LEU A 71 3.51 -39.10 -7.92
N ILE A 72 2.25 -39.46 -7.64
CA ILE A 72 1.56 -40.59 -8.28
C ILE A 72 1.36 -40.32 -9.79
N GLU A 73 1.02 -39.09 -10.17
CA GLU A 73 0.93 -38.71 -11.60
C GLU A 73 2.28 -38.85 -12.31
N ARG A 74 3.37 -38.36 -11.70
CA ARG A 74 4.72 -38.48 -12.24
C ARG A 74 5.19 -39.93 -12.35
N PHE A 75 4.87 -40.76 -11.36
CA PHE A 75 5.14 -42.21 -11.41
C PHE A 75 4.43 -42.86 -12.60
N ASN A 76 3.13 -42.58 -12.77
CA ASN A 76 2.36 -43.14 -13.86
C ASN A 76 2.79 -42.63 -15.24
N GLN A 77 3.34 -41.41 -15.32
CA GLN A 77 3.94 -40.89 -16.55
C GLN A 77 5.26 -41.61 -16.91
N LYS A 78 6.05 -42.00 -15.92
CA LYS A 78 7.30 -42.76 -16.11
C LYS A 78 7.07 -44.26 -16.41
N ASN A 79 5.87 -44.79 -16.13
CA ASN A 79 5.55 -46.17 -16.46
C ASN A 79 5.32 -46.33 -17.96
N GLU A 80 6.34 -46.82 -18.67
CA GLU A 80 6.37 -47.04 -20.13
C GLU A 80 5.27 -47.98 -20.65
N ASN A 81 4.65 -48.76 -19.77
CA ASN A 81 3.62 -49.74 -20.14
C ASN A 81 2.18 -49.17 -20.18
N GLY A 82 1.97 -47.88 -19.91
CA GLY A 82 0.66 -47.20 -20.03
C GLY A 82 -0.43 -47.65 -19.03
N VAL A 83 -0.16 -48.68 -18.21
CA VAL A 83 -1.07 -49.18 -17.18
C VAL A 83 -0.88 -48.37 -15.90
N LYS A 84 -1.96 -47.74 -15.43
CA LYS A 84 -1.98 -47.04 -14.14
C LYS A 84 -1.81 -48.07 -13.01
N LYS A 85 -0.64 -48.08 -12.37
CA LYS A 85 -0.31 -48.94 -11.24
C LYS A 85 -0.24 -48.08 -9.98
N GLN A 86 -0.72 -48.61 -8.85
CA GLN A 86 -0.44 -47.96 -7.57
C GLN A 86 1.06 -48.11 -7.24
N PRO A 87 1.80 -47.00 -7.04
CA PRO A 87 3.19 -47.07 -6.64
C PRO A 87 3.31 -47.64 -5.23
N THR A 88 4.33 -48.46 -5.03
CA THR A 88 4.76 -48.94 -3.72
C THR A 88 5.39 -47.80 -2.91
N GLN A 89 5.46 -47.97 -1.59
CA GLN A 89 6.06 -46.96 -0.71
C GLN A 89 7.53 -46.68 -1.05
N GLU A 90 8.25 -47.69 -1.51
CA GLU A 90 9.66 -47.59 -1.88
C GLU A 90 9.85 -46.82 -3.19
N GLU A 91 9.02 -47.09 -4.21
CA GLU A 91 8.97 -46.33 -5.47
C GLU A 91 8.63 -44.84 -5.22
N LEU A 92 7.70 -44.56 -4.30
CA LEU A 92 7.38 -43.18 -3.88
C LEU A 92 8.55 -42.51 -3.17
N ASN A 93 9.28 -43.22 -2.31
CA ASN A 93 10.44 -42.67 -1.60
C ASN A 93 11.58 -42.34 -2.57
N ILE A 94 11.83 -43.17 -3.59
CA ILE A 94 12.83 -42.90 -4.63
C ILE A 94 12.44 -41.64 -5.41
N LEU A 95 11.19 -41.53 -5.86
CA LEU A 95 10.70 -40.33 -6.56
C LEU A 95 10.73 -39.08 -5.68
N ASN A 96 10.46 -39.21 -4.38
CA ASN A 96 10.61 -38.11 -3.44
C ASN A 96 12.04 -37.57 -3.43
N ILE A 97 13.04 -38.46 -3.35
CA ILE A 97 14.46 -38.07 -3.36
C ILE A 97 14.82 -37.38 -4.68
N GLU A 98 14.38 -37.92 -5.83
CA GLU A 98 14.61 -37.30 -7.14
C GLU A 98 14.01 -35.89 -7.26
N CYS A 99 12.87 -35.65 -6.60
CA CYS A 99 12.18 -34.37 -6.69
C CYS A 99 12.80 -33.29 -5.79
N ILE A 100 13.55 -33.66 -4.77
CA ILE A 100 14.18 -32.73 -3.83
C ILE A 100 15.60 -32.40 -4.26
N VAL A 101 15.80 -31.17 -4.74
CA VAL A 101 17.11 -30.67 -5.18
C VAL A 101 17.65 -29.67 -4.17
N VAL A 102 18.97 -29.66 -3.99
CA VAL A 102 19.66 -28.61 -3.24
C VAL A 102 19.85 -27.42 -4.17
N VAL A 103 19.42 -26.25 -3.70
CA VAL A 103 19.41 -25.00 -4.45
C VAL A 103 20.36 -24.03 -3.75
N THR A 104 21.19 -23.36 -4.53
CA THR A 104 22.09 -22.32 -4.05
C THR A 104 21.32 -21.05 -3.69
N SER A 105 21.91 -20.16 -2.88
CA SER A 105 21.31 -18.86 -2.58
C SER A 105 20.98 -18.04 -3.84
N ASP A 106 21.81 -18.11 -4.87
CA ASP A 106 21.59 -17.40 -6.13
C ASP A 106 20.41 -17.97 -6.93
N ASP A 107 20.27 -19.29 -6.97
CA ASP A 107 19.17 -19.96 -7.65
C ASP A 107 17.83 -19.71 -6.93
N ILE A 108 17.84 -19.65 -5.59
CA ILE A 108 16.67 -19.25 -4.77
C ILE A 108 16.22 -17.84 -5.14
N VAL A 109 17.16 -16.89 -5.18
CA VAL A 109 16.88 -15.50 -5.53
C VAL A 109 16.34 -15.40 -6.96
N ARG A 110 16.93 -16.14 -7.92
CA ARG A 110 16.45 -16.18 -9.32
C ARG A 110 15.03 -16.74 -9.41
N GLN A 111 14.74 -17.84 -8.72
CA GLN A 111 13.42 -18.47 -8.70
C GLN A 111 12.36 -17.56 -8.06
N GLU A 112 12.69 -16.90 -6.95
CA GLU A 112 11.81 -15.94 -6.27
C GLU A 112 11.57 -14.70 -7.15
N MET A 113 12.60 -14.19 -7.83
CA MET A 113 12.46 -13.10 -8.81
C MET A 113 11.58 -13.51 -9.99
N ALA A 114 11.73 -14.73 -10.52
CA ALA A 114 10.91 -15.24 -11.61
C ALA A 114 9.43 -15.37 -11.19
N TYR A 115 9.17 -16.00 -10.04
CA TYR A 115 7.82 -16.11 -9.47
C TYR A 115 7.19 -14.73 -9.25
N ASN A 116 7.94 -13.79 -8.66
CA ASN A 116 7.46 -12.43 -8.44
C ASN A 116 7.17 -11.67 -9.74
N ARG A 117 7.95 -11.88 -10.81
CA ARG A 117 7.69 -11.31 -12.14
C ARG A 117 6.40 -11.88 -12.74
N GLU A 118 6.21 -13.19 -12.67
CA GLU A 118 5.00 -13.85 -13.18
C GLU A 118 3.75 -13.38 -12.41
N ARG A 119 3.82 -13.35 -11.07
CA ARG A 119 2.76 -12.81 -10.20
C ARG A 119 2.39 -11.38 -10.59
N LYS A 120 3.39 -10.49 -10.71
CA LYS A 120 3.17 -9.08 -11.11
C LYS A 120 2.54 -8.99 -12.50
N HIS A 121 2.94 -9.84 -13.44
CA HIS A 121 2.35 -9.87 -14.78
C HIS A 121 0.88 -10.32 -14.74
N ALA A 122 0.56 -11.38 -14.00
CA ALA A 122 -0.81 -11.87 -13.81
C ALA A 122 -1.71 -10.81 -13.17
N MET A 123 -1.23 -10.16 -12.11
CA MET A 123 -1.93 -9.07 -11.42
C MET A 123 -2.18 -7.87 -12.36
N LYS A 124 -1.17 -7.48 -13.16
CA LYS A 124 -1.31 -6.40 -14.16
C LYS A 124 -2.34 -6.74 -15.24
N LYS A 125 -2.41 -8.00 -15.69
CA LYS A 125 -3.42 -8.45 -16.65
C LYS A 125 -4.81 -8.39 -16.05
N ARG A 126 -4.98 -8.79 -14.79
CA ARG A 126 -6.26 -8.77 -14.08
C ARG A 126 -6.73 -7.35 -13.76
N SER A 127 -5.85 -6.47 -13.29
CA SER A 127 -6.19 -5.08 -12.99
C SER A 127 -6.66 -4.33 -14.24
N LYS A 128 -6.05 -4.55 -15.41
CA LYS A 128 -6.54 -4.00 -16.70
C LYS A 128 -7.97 -4.45 -17.02
N LYS A 129 -8.28 -5.75 -16.84
CA LYS A 129 -9.63 -6.29 -17.08
C LYS A 129 -10.66 -5.70 -16.12
N LEU A 130 -10.30 -5.60 -14.83
CA LEU A 130 -11.15 -4.98 -13.81
C LEU A 130 -11.41 -3.51 -14.11
N ARG A 131 -10.37 -2.74 -14.43
CA ARG A 131 -10.49 -1.32 -14.81
C ARG A 131 -11.43 -1.12 -15.99
N LEU A 132 -11.29 -1.93 -17.05
CA LEU A 132 -12.17 -1.86 -18.21
C LEU A 132 -13.62 -2.14 -17.82
N ARG A 133 -13.87 -3.20 -17.06
CA ARG A 133 -15.22 -3.56 -16.59
C ARG A 133 -15.82 -2.45 -15.72
N MET A 134 -15.06 -1.92 -14.77
CA MET A 134 -15.51 -0.86 -13.88
C MET A 134 -15.85 0.42 -14.66
N ASN A 135 -15.03 0.81 -15.63
CA ASN A 135 -15.29 1.97 -16.48
C ASN A 135 -16.54 1.78 -17.36
N GLN A 136 -16.70 0.61 -17.99
CA GLN A 136 -17.91 0.30 -18.77
C GLN A 136 -19.17 0.44 -17.91
N ARG A 137 -19.16 -0.20 -16.74
CA ARG A 137 -20.29 -0.16 -15.82
C ARG A 137 -20.51 1.23 -15.20
N ALA A 138 -19.46 2.05 -15.06
CA ALA A 138 -19.55 3.43 -14.60
C ALA A 138 -20.19 4.33 -15.65
N THR A 139 -19.83 4.17 -16.93
CA THR A 139 -20.46 4.89 -18.04
C THR A 139 -21.96 4.57 -18.13
N THR A 140 -22.34 3.29 -17.99
CA THR A 140 -23.75 2.89 -17.94
C THR A 140 -24.48 3.59 -16.79
N TYR A 141 -23.91 3.55 -15.58
CA TYR A 141 -24.50 4.21 -14.41
C TYR A 141 -24.66 5.73 -14.58
N GLU A 142 -23.66 6.42 -15.13
CA GLU A 142 -23.77 7.86 -15.38
C GLU A 142 -24.79 8.19 -16.46
N THR A 143 -24.97 7.31 -17.45
CA THR A 143 -26.00 7.48 -18.49
C THR A 143 -27.40 7.31 -17.90
N GLU A 144 -27.61 6.26 -17.10
CA GLU A 144 -28.88 5.98 -16.41
C GLU A 144 -29.24 7.06 -15.37
N ASN A 145 -28.23 7.61 -14.68
CA ASN A 145 -28.38 8.62 -13.64
C ASN A 145 -27.99 10.03 -14.11
N SER A 146 -28.21 10.34 -15.40
CA SER A 146 -27.86 11.63 -16.02
C SER A 146 -28.60 12.82 -15.38
N GLN A 147 -29.80 12.59 -14.84
CA GLN A 147 -30.56 13.63 -14.13
C GLN A 147 -30.08 13.74 -12.69
N ARG A 148 -29.43 14.87 -12.38
CA ARG A 148 -29.03 15.21 -11.01
C ARG A 148 -30.22 15.79 -10.25
N PRO A 149 -30.35 15.51 -8.95
CA PRO A 149 -31.39 16.14 -8.15
C PRO A 149 -31.19 17.65 -8.15
N TYR A 150 -32.26 18.41 -8.41
CA TYR A 150 -32.24 19.85 -8.22
C TYR A 150 -32.24 20.13 -6.72
N LEU A 151 -31.09 20.53 -6.21
CA LEU A 151 -30.90 20.91 -4.81
C LEU A 151 -30.62 22.40 -4.73
N THR A 152 -31.06 23.02 -3.64
CA THR A 152 -30.77 24.42 -3.31
C THR A 152 -30.29 24.51 -1.87
N SER A 153 -29.30 25.35 -1.64
CA SER A 153 -28.68 25.57 -0.34
C SER A 153 -28.17 27.01 -0.25
N THR A 154 -27.86 27.45 0.96
CA THR A 154 -27.31 28.79 1.23
C THR A 154 -26.01 29.03 0.46
N HIS A 155 -25.17 28.01 0.29
CA HIS A 155 -23.90 28.14 -0.42
C HIS A 155 -23.91 27.68 -1.89
N LYS A 156 -25.04 27.22 -2.45
CA LYS A 156 -25.12 26.73 -3.85
C LYS A 156 -24.48 27.66 -4.87
N ALA A 157 -24.83 28.95 -4.85
CA ALA A 157 -24.29 29.93 -5.81
C ALA A 157 -22.77 30.10 -5.67
N ARG A 158 -22.27 30.05 -4.42
CA ARG A 158 -20.85 30.14 -4.10
C ARG A 158 -20.11 28.89 -4.55
N ILE A 159 -20.66 27.70 -4.29
CA ILE A 159 -20.12 26.40 -4.74
C ILE A 159 -20.03 26.38 -6.28
N GLN A 160 -21.10 26.76 -6.98
CA GLN A 160 -21.11 26.82 -8.45
C GLN A 160 -20.02 27.76 -8.99
N ARG A 161 -19.89 28.95 -8.39
CA ARG A 161 -18.87 29.93 -8.79
C ARG A 161 -17.47 29.35 -8.60
N PHE A 162 -17.20 28.73 -7.46
CA PHE A 162 -15.92 28.10 -7.15
C PHE A 162 -15.59 26.97 -8.13
N LEU A 163 -16.55 26.10 -8.46
CA LEU A 163 -16.36 25.05 -9.46
C LEU A 163 -16.01 25.63 -10.83
N ASN A 164 -16.73 26.66 -11.28
CA ASN A 164 -16.45 27.31 -12.56
C ASN A 164 -15.07 27.98 -12.60
N GLU A 165 -14.60 28.55 -11.48
CA GLU A 165 -13.28 29.18 -11.35
C GLU A 165 -12.15 28.13 -11.36
N LEU A 166 -12.35 26.97 -10.72
CA LEU A 166 -11.44 25.83 -10.83
C LEU A 166 -11.37 25.30 -12.26
N GLU A 167 -12.51 25.14 -12.94
CA GLU A 167 -12.53 24.67 -14.33
C GLU A 167 -11.85 25.63 -15.30
N LYS A 168 -12.01 26.95 -15.11
CA LYS A 168 -11.22 27.96 -15.84
C LYS A 168 -9.73 27.78 -15.60
N SER A 169 -9.31 27.60 -14.35
CA SER A 169 -7.90 27.39 -14.00
C SER A 169 -7.35 26.12 -14.67
N LEU A 170 -8.13 25.03 -14.68
CA LEU A 170 -7.78 23.78 -15.37
C LEU A 170 -7.67 23.94 -16.89
N SER A 171 -8.55 24.73 -17.51
CA SER A 171 -8.51 24.95 -18.97
C SER A 171 -7.19 25.58 -19.45
N THR A 172 -6.53 26.38 -18.60
CA THR A 172 -5.22 26.96 -18.91
C THR A 172 -4.10 25.91 -18.95
N THR A 173 -4.23 24.82 -18.19
CA THR A 173 -3.24 23.72 -18.13
C THR A 173 -3.35 22.71 -19.29
N VAL A 174 -4.34 22.85 -20.18
CA VAL A 174 -4.50 22.03 -21.40
C VAL A 174 -3.26 22.12 -22.31
N ARG A 175 -2.48 23.20 -22.21
CA ARG A 175 -1.20 23.38 -22.90
C ARG A 175 -0.04 22.53 -22.34
N LYS A 176 -0.30 21.68 -21.33
CA LYS A 176 0.71 20.92 -20.55
C LYS A 176 1.72 21.83 -19.86
N GLU A 177 1.31 23.05 -19.55
CA GLU A 177 2.10 24.00 -18.78
C GLU A 177 1.75 23.89 -17.29
N PRO A 178 2.74 24.02 -16.39
CA PRO A 178 2.48 24.11 -14.95
C PRO A 178 1.52 25.26 -14.62
N LEU A 179 0.73 25.08 -13.56
CA LEU A 179 -0.08 26.15 -12.99
C LEU A 179 0.80 27.36 -12.67
N ASN A 180 0.46 28.51 -13.26
CA ASN A 180 1.08 29.77 -12.86
C ASN A 180 0.72 30.10 -11.40
N THR A 181 1.52 30.97 -10.77
CA THR A 181 1.37 31.33 -9.36
C THR A 181 -0.03 31.86 -9.02
N THR A 182 -0.62 32.68 -9.90
CA THR A 182 -1.95 33.25 -9.70
C THR A 182 -3.04 32.17 -9.65
N ASN A 183 -3.03 31.25 -10.62
CA ASN A 183 -3.99 30.15 -10.69
C ASN A 183 -3.77 29.14 -9.56
N TYR A 184 -2.52 28.88 -9.18
CA TYR A 184 -2.21 28.05 -8.02
C TYR A 184 -2.83 28.61 -6.73
N LEU A 185 -2.57 29.89 -6.43
CA LEU A 185 -3.09 30.55 -5.23
C LEU A 185 -4.63 30.64 -5.24
N ALA A 186 -5.23 30.89 -6.40
CA ALA A 186 -6.68 30.90 -6.56
C ALA A 186 -7.30 29.52 -6.28
N CYS A 187 -6.74 28.46 -6.88
CA CYS A 187 -7.15 27.07 -6.63
C CYS A 187 -6.99 26.71 -5.15
N GLN A 188 -5.86 27.04 -4.53
CA GLN A 188 -5.60 26.76 -3.12
C GLN A 188 -6.65 27.43 -2.23
N ARG A 189 -6.92 28.72 -2.43
CA ARG A 189 -7.96 29.46 -1.70
C ARG A 189 -9.33 28.79 -1.85
N ILE A 190 -9.74 28.47 -3.08
CA ILE A 190 -11.04 27.85 -3.34
C ILE A 190 -11.16 26.50 -2.63
N LEU A 191 -10.15 25.64 -2.74
CA LEU A 191 -10.18 24.32 -2.12
C LEU A 191 -10.23 24.41 -0.58
N THR A 192 -9.47 25.33 0.02
CA THR A 192 -9.55 25.56 1.47
C THR A 192 -10.94 26.05 1.89
N GLU A 193 -11.57 26.92 1.10
CA GLU A 193 -12.94 27.35 1.36
C GLU A 193 -13.96 26.21 1.19
N PHE A 194 -13.74 25.28 0.24
CA PHE A 194 -14.58 24.07 0.16
C PHE A 194 -14.48 23.21 1.41
N VAL A 195 -13.27 22.99 1.93
CA VAL A 195 -13.10 22.28 3.21
C VAL A 195 -13.93 22.98 4.28
N LYS A 196 -13.81 24.30 4.45
CA LYS A 196 -14.61 25.04 5.45
C LYS A 196 -16.13 24.94 5.23
N ILE A 197 -16.60 24.99 3.98
CA ILE A 197 -18.03 24.88 3.66
C ILE A 197 -18.59 23.50 4.06
N PHE A 198 -17.80 22.43 3.93
CA PHE A 198 -18.22 21.08 4.29
C PHE A 198 -17.94 20.73 5.77
N ASP A 199 -16.90 21.33 6.35
CA ASP A 199 -16.38 21.11 7.71
C ASP A 199 -17.06 22.00 8.78
N THR A 200 -18.20 22.64 8.46
CA THR A 200 -19.11 23.30 9.42
C THR A 200 -19.78 22.27 10.32
N HIS A 201 -18.97 21.54 11.08
CA HIS A 201 -19.38 20.61 12.11
C HIS A 201 -19.99 21.39 13.28
N GLY A 202 -21.32 21.41 13.37
CA GLY A 202 -22.01 21.54 14.67
C GLY A 202 -22.94 22.72 14.90
N TYR A 203 -23.12 23.66 13.97
CA TYR A 203 -24.05 24.79 14.19
C TYR A 203 -25.24 24.86 13.24
N GLU A 204 -25.14 24.27 12.05
CA GLU A 204 -26.22 24.32 11.07
C GLU A 204 -26.60 22.91 10.60
N LYS A 205 -27.90 22.64 10.55
CA LYS A 205 -28.52 21.37 10.11
C LYS A 205 -28.23 21.02 8.63
N ASP A 206 -27.39 21.80 7.94
CA ASP A 206 -27.25 21.83 6.48
C ASP A 206 -25.93 21.23 5.94
N SER A 207 -25.02 20.74 6.79
CA SER A 207 -23.75 20.08 6.36
C SER A 207 -23.93 18.97 5.29
N PRO A 208 -24.86 18.02 5.41
CA PRO A 208 -25.09 17.03 4.36
C PRO A 208 -25.71 17.62 3.09
N LEU A 209 -26.39 18.76 3.17
CA LEU A 209 -27.03 19.40 2.02
C LEU A 209 -25.98 20.05 1.10
N GLU A 210 -24.98 20.74 1.66
CA GLU A 210 -23.92 21.36 0.85
C GLU A 210 -23.06 20.32 0.12
N GLN A 211 -22.77 19.20 0.78
CA GLN A 211 -22.11 18.05 0.17
C GLN A 211 -22.93 17.47 -1.00
N ARG A 212 -24.26 17.39 -0.86
CA ARG A 212 -25.16 16.92 -1.94
C ARG A 212 -25.33 17.96 -3.05
N VAL A 213 -25.29 19.25 -2.74
CA VAL A 213 -25.26 20.31 -3.75
C VAL A 213 -23.97 20.24 -4.55
N PHE A 214 -22.82 20.07 -3.90
CA PHE A 214 -21.54 19.85 -4.57
C PHE A 214 -21.58 18.66 -5.54
N PHE A 215 -22.20 17.54 -5.12
CA PHE A 215 -22.51 16.42 -5.99
C PHE A 215 -23.37 16.81 -7.20
N SER A 216 -24.49 17.50 -6.98
CA SER A 216 -25.43 17.90 -8.05
C SER A 216 -24.78 18.81 -9.10
N LEU A 217 -23.75 19.55 -8.72
CA LEU A 217 -22.99 20.46 -9.58
C LEU A 217 -21.77 19.80 -10.24
N ASN A 218 -21.68 18.46 -10.24
CA ASN A 218 -20.55 17.69 -10.79
C ASN A 218 -19.19 17.98 -10.14
N GLY A 219 -19.17 18.40 -8.87
CA GLY A 219 -17.92 18.78 -8.19
C GLY A 219 -16.84 17.70 -8.19
N TYR A 220 -17.22 16.42 -8.03
CA TYR A 220 -16.27 15.30 -8.09
C TYR A 220 -15.56 15.13 -9.44
N SER A 221 -16.23 15.47 -10.54
CA SER A 221 -15.59 15.46 -11.87
C SER A 221 -14.51 16.53 -11.97
N THR A 222 -14.76 17.72 -11.41
CA THR A 222 -13.75 18.80 -11.33
C THR A 222 -12.57 18.39 -10.44
N LEU A 223 -12.83 17.80 -9.27
CA LEU A 223 -11.76 17.30 -8.39
C LEU A 223 -10.92 16.20 -9.06
N ASN A 224 -11.54 15.29 -9.83
CA ASN A 224 -10.78 14.27 -10.57
C ASN A 224 -9.84 14.89 -11.59
N LYS A 225 -10.31 15.87 -12.37
CA LYS A 225 -9.44 16.62 -13.30
C LYS A 225 -8.27 17.29 -12.56
N MET A 226 -8.50 17.81 -11.35
CA MET A 226 -7.44 18.40 -10.52
C MET A 226 -6.41 17.36 -10.07
N ILE A 227 -6.84 16.18 -9.60
CA ILE A 227 -5.94 15.08 -9.21
C ILE A 227 -5.11 14.60 -10.41
N GLU A 228 -5.69 14.60 -11.60
CA GLU A 228 -5.02 14.22 -12.85
C GLU A 228 -3.94 15.21 -13.31
N LEU A 229 -3.86 16.43 -12.75
CA LEU A 229 -2.73 17.35 -13.00
C LEU A 229 -1.38 16.73 -12.57
N ARG A 230 -1.40 15.72 -11.70
CA ARG A 230 -0.23 14.92 -11.31
C ARG A 230 -0.31 13.47 -11.82
N ALA A 231 -0.76 13.29 -13.07
CA ALA A 231 -0.96 11.97 -13.68
C ALA A 231 0.31 11.13 -13.91
N GLU A 232 1.49 11.75 -14.03
CA GLU A 232 2.74 11.05 -14.35
C GLU A 232 3.89 11.50 -13.43
N CYS A 233 4.50 10.55 -12.71
CA CYS A 233 5.67 10.83 -11.83
C CYS A 233 6.93 11.24 -12.61
N ASN A 234 7.03 10.83 -13.88
CA ASN A 234 8.23 11.00 -14.70
C ASN A 234 8.20 12.27 -15.57
N LYS A 235 7.15 13.10 -15.43
CA LYS A 235 6.98 14.36 -16.15
C LYS A 235 7.00 15.54 -15.17
N PRO A 236 7.35 16.75 -15.65
CA PRO A 236 7.22 17.95 -14.82
C PRO A 236 5.80 18.05 -14.27
N ALA A 237 5.70 18.34 -12.97
CA ALA A 237 4.42 18.45 -12.29
C ALA A 237 3.61 19.61 -12.89
N LEU A 238 2.35 19.36 -13.30
CA LEU A 238 1.48 20.47 -13.68
C LEU A 238 0.92 21.20 -12.45
N ALA A 239 0.89 20.51 -11.31
CA ALA A 239 0.47 21.01 -10.02
C ALA A 239 1.38 20.45 -8.90
N PRO A 240 1.69 21.25 -7.86
CA PRO A 240 2.38 20.77 -6.67
C PRO A 240 1.59 19.72 -5.89
N GLU A 241 2.29 18.79 -5.22
CA GLU A 241 1.71 17.73 -4.37
C GLU A 241 0.78 18.30 -3.29
N SER A 242 1.13 19.45 -2.72
CA SER A 242 0.31 20.13 -1.69
C SER A 242 -1.08 20.54 -2.20
N LEU A 243 -1.18 20.95 -3.47
CA LEU A 243 -2.47 21.28 -4.08
C LEU A 243 -3.33 20.04 -4.29
N ILE A 244 -2.69 18.93 -4.70
CA ILE A 244 -3.36 17.65 -4.86
C ILE A 244 -3.82 17.13 -3.49
N ALA A 245 -3.00 17.26 -2.44
CA ALA A 245 -3.35 16.86 -1.08
C ALA A 245 -4.58 17.63 -0.56
N LEU A 246 -4.63 18.94 -0.82
CA LEU A 246 -5.77 19.78 -0.50
C LEU A 246 -7.03 19.38 -1.31
N THR A 247 -6.86 19.03 -2.59
CA THR A 247 -7.96 18.50 -3.43
C THR A 247 -8.52 17.20 -2.85
N VAL A 248 -7.65 16.28 -2.39
CA VAL A 248 -8.03 15.03 -1.73
C VAL A 248 -8.74 15.29 -0.39
N SER A 249 -8.35 16.36 0.31
CA SER A 249 -9.01 16.78 1.55
C SER A 249 -10.44 17.29 1.29
N VAL A 250 -10.67 18.04 0.21
CA VAL A 250 -12.01 18.41 -0.24
C VAL A 250 -12.83 17.16 -0.59
N TYR A 251 -12.22 16.18 -1.26
CA TYR A 251 -12.85 14.90 -1.54
C TYR A 251 -13.36 14.22 -0.27
N ARG A 252 -12.54 14.18 0.78
CA ARG A 252 -12.90 13.61 2.09
C ARG A 252 -14.01 14.39 2.76
N ALA A 253 -13.91 15.71 2.80
CA ALA A 253 -14.89 16.58 3.44
C ALA A 253 -16.26 16.51 2.72
N ALA A 254 -16.27 16.39 1.39
CA ALA A 254 -17.48 16.24 0.58
C ALA A 254 -18.19 14.89 0.76
N THR A 255 -17.47 13.85 1.19
CA THR A 255 -18.01 12.50 1.41
C THR A 255 -18.16 12.13 2.88
N TYR A 256 -17.69 12.97 3.79
CA TYR A 256 -17.68 12.68 5.21
C TYR A 256 -19.10 12.44 5.73
N ASN A 257 -19.33 11.23 6.26
CA ASN A 257 -20.61 10.77 6.78
C ASN A 257 -21.80 10.94 5.81
N ASN A 258 -21.53 10.88 4.50
CA ASN A 258 -22.54 11.05 3.46
C ASN A 258 -22.56 9.83 2.54
N LEU A 259 -23.43 8.88 2.89
CA LEU A 259 -23.51 7.60 2.22
C LEU A 259 -23.93 7.73 0.75
N ASP A 260 -24.88 8.62 0.43
CA ASP A 260 -25.33 8.85 -0.95
C ASP A 260 -24.16 9.24 -1.86
N ASN A 261 -23.35 10.20 -1.40
CA ASN A 261 -22.16 10.64 -2.12
C ASN A 261 -21.12 9.53 -2.26
N ALA A 262 -20.91 8.73 -1.21
CA ALA A 262 -19.97 7.61 -1.26
C ALA A 262 -20.43 6.53 -2.26
N VAL A 263 -21.70 6.10 -2.20
CA VAL A 263 -22.28 5.12 -3.12
C VAL A 263 -22.21 5.62 -4.56
N TYR A 264 -22.48 6.91 -4.78
CA TYR A 264 -22.31 7.53 -6.08
C TYR A 264 -20.85 7.42 -6.58
N LEU A 265 -19.84 7.70 -5.75
CA LEU A 265 -18.43 7.61 -6.14
C LEU A 265 -18.02 6.18 -6.54
N LEU A 266 -18.55 5.17 -5.84
CA LEU A 266 -18.35 3.77 -6.18
C LEU A 266 -18.98 3.42 -7.53
N ASN A 267 -20.26 3.78 -7.73
CA ASN A 267 -21.02 3.40 -8.91
C ASN A 267 -20.59 4.15 -10.18
N SER A 268 -20.26 5.44 -10.05
CA SER A 268 -19.73 6.30 -11.12
C SER A 268 -18.25 6.04 -11.45
N GLY A 269 -17.57 5.16 -10.71
CA GLY A 269 -16.17 4.83 -10.92
C GLY A 269 -15.19 5.99 -10.60
N LYS A 270 -15.67 7.13 -10.09
CA LYS A 270 -14.82 8.29 -9.79
C LYS A 270 -13.78 8.00 -8.71
N ILE A 271 -14.06 7.07 -7.80
CA ILE A 271 -13.11 6.57 -6.79
C ILE A 271 -11.84 5.96 -7.40
N LEU A 272 -11.88 5.49 -8.66
CA LEU A 272 -10.70 4.94 -9.33
C LEU A 272 -9.55 5.95 -9.44
N ILE A 273 -9.86 7.24 -9.61
CA ILE A 273 -8.83 8.29 -9.70
C ILE A 273 -8.09 8.44 -8.36
N LEU A 274 -8.78 8.31 -7.23
CA LEU A 274 -8.16 8.30 -5.90
C LEU A 274 -7.24 7.09 -5.72
N VAL A 275 -7.70 5.90 -6.11
CA VAL A 275 -6.90 4.66 -6.05
C VAL A 275 -5.67 4.75 -6.94
N GLU A 276 -5.83 5.22 -8.17
CA GLU A 276 -4.73 5.37 -9.13
C GLU A 276 -3.72 6.43 -8.67
N SER A 277 -4.21 7.53 -8.08
CA SER A 277 -3.36 8.54 -7.44
C SER A 277 -2.56 7.94 -6.28
N PHE A 278 -3.21 7.18 -5.39
CA PHE A 278 -2.55 6.51 -4.27
C PHE A 278 -1.45 5.56 -4.74
N VAL A 279 -1.76 4.66 -5.69
CA VAL A 279 -0.79 3.71 -6.25
C VAL A 279 0.39 4.43 -6.90
N ARG A 280 0.13 5.52 -7.63
CA ARG A 280 1.15 6.33 -8.29
C ARG A 280 2.09 6.98 -7.29
N HIS A 281 1.55 7.68 -6.29
CA HIS A 281 2.35 8.40 -5.30
C HIS A 281 3.09 7.46 -4.35
N MET A 282 2.50 6.33 -3.96
CA MET A 282 3.18 5.26 -3.21
C MET A 282 4.34 4.65 -4.01
N SER A 283 4.19 4.48 -5.34
CA SER A 283 5.31 4.02 -6.19
C SER A 283 6.45 5.03 -6.29
N GLY A 284 6.17 6.32 -6.10
CA GLY A 284 7.18 7.38 -6.07
C GLY A 284 7.96 7.45 -4.75
N LEU A 285 7.44 6.88 -3.66
CA LEU A 285 8.14 6.78 -2.38
C LEU A 285 9.21 5.68 -2.47
N LYS A 286 10.38 5.98 -3.03
CA LYS A 286 11.54 5.08 -3.00
C LYS A 286 12.18 5.09 -1.61
N SER A 287 12.81 3.99 -1.21
CA SER A 287 13.51 3.83 0.09
C SER A 287 14.50 4.96 0.39
N ASP A 288 15.13 5.54 -0.64
CA ASP A 288 16.11 6.63 -0.50
C ASP A 288 15.46 7.98 -0.13
N VAL A 289 14.14 8.12 -0.34
CA VAL A 289 13.40 9.37 -0.04
C VAL A 289 13.44 9.70 1.46
N LEU A 290 13.55 8.69 2.32
CA LEU A 290 13.51 8.82 3.77
C LEU A 290 14.90 9.06 4.39
N LEU A 291 15.98 8.94 3.61
CA LEU A 291 17.37 8.93 4.11
C LEU A 291 18.22 10.12 3.65
N ILE A 292 17.72 11.00 2.77
CA ILE A 292 18.52 12.10 2.19
C ILE A 292 18.26 13.43 2.91
N ASN A 293 19.31 13.94 3.57
CA ASN A 293 19.40 15.19 4.34
C ASN A 293 19.68 16.45 3.48
N ASN A 294 18.87 16.72 2.45
CA ASN A 294 18.94 18.00 1.71
C ASN A 294 17.65 18.81 1.91
N GLU A 295 17.76 20.01 2.49
CA GLU A 295 16.65 20.88 2.92
C GLU A 295 15.66 21.24 1.80
N GLN A 296 16.13 21.58 0.59
CA GLN A 296 15.25 21.88 -0.54
C GLN A 296 14.47 20.64 -1.04
N SER A 297 15.03 19.43 -0.87
CA SER A 297 14.31 18.18 -1.19
C SER A 297 13.29 17.82 -0.10
N GLU A 298 13.44 18.35 1.10
CA GLU A 298 12.66 17.92 2.26
C GLU A 298 11.20 18.40 2.20
N SER A 299 10.97 19.66 1.78
CA SER A 299 9.62 20.21 1.64
C SER A 299 8.79 19.47 0.59
N GLU A 300 9.38 19.12 -0.56
CA GLU A 300 8.69 18.37 -1.62
C GLU A 300 8.37 16.94 -1.18
N LYS A 301 9.29 16.29 -0.46
CA LYS A 301 9.08 14.97 0.13
C LYS A 301 8.00 14.96 1.19
N LEU A 302 7.98 15.99 2.05
CA LEU A 302 6.95 16.13 3.08
C LEU A 302 5.57 16.32 2.44
N ALA A 303 5.47 17.12 1.38
CA ALA A 303 4.24 17.29 0.61
C ALA A 303 3.78 15.97 -0.05
N GLN A 304 4.72 15.15 -0.54
CA GLN A 304 4.40 13.82 -1.07
C GLN A 304 3.89 12.87 0.02
N ILE A 305 4.51 12.85 1.20
CA ILE A 305 4.06 12.02 2.33
C ILE A 305 2.68 12.48 2.80
N ASP A 306 2.45 13.78 2.92
CA ASP A 306 1.14 14.33 3.29
C ASP A 306 0.06 13.96 2.27
N LEU A 307 0.36 14.06 0.97
CA LEU A 307 -0.54 13.63 -0.10
C LEU A 307 -0.90 12.14 0.02
N VAL A 308 0.09 11.27 0.21
CA VAL A 308 -0.13 9.82 0.36
C VAL A 308 -0.95 9.52 1.62
N THR A 309 -0.67 10.23 2.72
CA THR A 309 -1.40 10.12 3.99
C THR A 309 -2.87 10.51 3.79
N ASN A 310 -3.13 11.65 3.15
CA ASN A 310 -4.48 12.11 2.84
C ASN A 310 -5.23 11.16 1.91
N LEU A 311 -4.56 10.59 0.90
CA LEU A 311 -5.15 9.56 0.04
C LEU A 311 -5.51 8.29 0.81
N ALA A 312 -4.61 7.78 1.65
CA ALA A 312 -4.86 6.61 2.49
C ALA A 312 -6.04 6.85 3.45
N LYS A 313 -6.08 8.03 4.08
CA LYS A 313 -7.16 8.44 4.99
C LYS A 313 -8.50 8.52 4.26
N THR A 314 -8.58 9.24 3.14
CA THR A 314 -9.82 9.36 2.35
C THR A 314 -10.32 8.02 1.84
N LEU A 315 -9.42 7.14 1.37
CA LEU A 315 -9.81 5.78 0.96
C LEU A 315 -10.33 4.98 2.17
N THR A 316 -9.66 5.05 3.31
CA THR A 316 -10.09 4.37 4.55
C THR A 316 -11.51 4.78 4.93
N ASP A 317 -11.80 6.08 4.98
CA ASP A 317 -13.11 6.60 5.39
C ASP A 317 -14.22 6.13 4.42
N LEU A 318 -13.93 6.14 3.11
CA LEU A 318 -14.85 5.61 2.08
C LEU A 318 -15.11 4.11 2.27
N PHE A 319 -14.05 3.31 2.45
CA PHE A 319 -14.19 1.87 2.66
C PHE A 319 -14.91 1.54 3.96
N LEU A 320 -14.72 2.33 5.02
CA LEU A 320 -15.45 2.18 6.26
C LEU A 320 -16.95 2.36 6.04
N MET A 321 -17.37 3.42 5.33
CA MET A 321 -18.79 3.63 4.98
C MET A 321 -19.34 2.49 4.12
N TYR A 322 -18.59 2.02 3.12
CA TYR A 322 -19.00 0.88 2.31
C TYR A 322 -19.18 -0.37 3.14
N ASN A 323 -18.20 -0.71 3.99
CA ASN A 323 -18.26 -1.89 4.85
C ASN A 323 -19.42 -1.82 5.86
N SER A 324 -19.74 -0.65 6.39
CA SER A 324 -20.93 -0.45 7.23
C SER A 324 -22.21 -0.76 6.44
N THR A 325 -22.32 -0.25 5.21
CA THR A 325 -23.46 -0.53 4.31
C THR A 325 -23.58 -2.02 4.01
N VAL A 326 -22.45 -2.68 3.73
CA VAL A 326 -22.41 -4.13 3.51
C VAL A 326 -22.92 -4.90 4.73
N LYS A 327 -22.50 -4.51 5.94
CA LYS A 327 -22.94 -5.16 7.18
C LYS A 327 -24.45 -4.98 7.38
N GLU A 328 -24.99 -3.79 7.11
CA GLU A 328 -26.43 -3.53 7.18
C GLU A 328 -27.20 -4.42 6.18
N ILE A 329 -26.75 -4.48 4.92
CA ILE A 329 -27.34 -5.37 3.89
C ILE A 329 -27.28 -6.84 4.33
N GLN A 330 -26.20 -7.27 4.98
CA GLN A 330 -26.05 -8.65 5.43
C GLN A 330 -26.94 -9.01 6.63
N ILE A 331 -27.34 -8.02 7.44
CA ILE A 331 -28.26 -8.21 8.57
C ILE A 331 -29.70 -8.34 8.05
N HIS A 332 -30.05 -7.55 7.04
CA HIS A 332 -31.36 -7.60 6.41
C HIS A 332 -31.35 -8.70 5.33
N ASP A 333 -31.79 -9.93 5.66
CA ASP A 333 -31.83 -11.12 4.77
C ASP A 333 -32.54 -10.94 3.40
N ASN A 334 -33.09 -9.76 3.12
CA ASN A 334 -33.72 -9.35 1.87
C ASN A 334 -32.79 -8.47 1.01
N GLU A 335 -31.78 -9.07 0.37
CA GLU A 335 -30.88 -8.36 -0.55
C GLU A 335 -31.62 -7.85 -1.80
N THR A 336 -31.65 -6.53 -2.02
CA THR A 336 -32.22 -5.94 -3.24
C THR A 336 -31.27 -6.12 -4.45
N LYS A 337 -31.79 -5.85 -5.66
CA LYS A 337 -30.95 -5.84 -6.87
C LYS A 337 -29.84 -4.78 -6.80
N GLU A 338 -30.14 -3.64 -6.17
CA GLU A 338 -29.20 -2.54 -5.99
C GLU A 338 -28.10 -2.90 -4.97
N ASP A 339 -28.47 -3.58 -3.89
CA ASP A 339 -27.50 -4.08 -2.90
C ASP A 339 -26.50 -5.05 -3.53
N LYS A 340 -26.99 -6.00 -4.33
CA LYS A 340 -26.14 -6.96 -5.06
C LYS A 340 -25.20 -6.25 -6.04
N LEU A 341 -25.68 -5.19 -6.69
CA LEU A 341 -24.86 -4.38 -7.57
C LEU A 341 -23.75 -3.68 -6.79
N THR A 342 -24.09 -2.96 -5.72
CA THR A 342 -23.14 -2.26 -4.84
C THR A 342 -22.08 -3.21 -4.28
N MET A 343 -22.49 -4.38 -3.80
CA MET A 343 -21.58 -5.46 -3.34
C MET A 343 -20.64 -5.95 -4.44
N SER A 344 -21.15 -6.15 -5.67
CA SER A 344 -20.33 -6.53 -6.82
C SER A 344 -19.32 -5.42 -7.20
N ARG A 345 -19.73 -4.14 -7.14
CA ARG A 345 -18.84 -3.00 -7.43
C ARG A 345 -17.74 -2.87 -6.39
N LEU A 346 -18.07 -3.02 -5.12
CA LEU A 346 -17.09 -2.98 -4.03
C LEU A 346 -16.09 -4.13 -4.16
N THR A 347 -16.57 -5.34 -4.48
CA THR A 347 -15.71 -6.50 -4.76
C THR A 347 -14.74 -6.23 -5.91
N ASP A 348 -15.23 -5.67 -7.02
CA ASP A 348 -14.40 -5.31 -8.18
C ASP A 348 -13.34 -4.25 -7.79
N LEU A 349 -13.70 -3.26 -6.97
CA LEU A 349 -12.80 -2.19 -6.49
C LEU A 349 -11.69 -2.75 -5.58
N ILE A 350 -12.03 -3.55 -4.57
CA ILE A 350 -11.04 -4.17 -3.66
C ILE A 350 -10.13 -5.11 -4.46
N SER A 351 -10.70 -5.91 -5.37
CA SER A 351 -9.93 -6.75 -6.29
C SER A 351 -8.98 -5.91 -7.14
N TYR A 352 -9.43 -4.76 -7.65
CA TYR A 352 -8.62 -3.86 -8.45
C TYR A 352 -7.45 -3.31 -7.64
N MET A 353 -7.68 -2.81 -6.43
CA MET A 353 -6.63 -2.33 -5.52
C MET A 353 -5.62 -3.42 -5.18
N ALA A 354 -6.07 -4.63 -4.91
CA ALA A 354 -5.19 -5.75 -4.65
C ALA A 354 -4.32 -6.07 -5.88
N ASN A 355 -4.90 -6.08 -7.08
CA ASN A 355 -4.21 -6.41 -8.34
C ASN A 355 -3.40 -5.26 -8.96
N THR A 356 -3.58 -4.01 -8.51
CA THR A 356 -2.65 -2.91 -8.85
C THR A 356 -1.39 -2.94 -7.98
N GLY A 357 -1.38 -3.77 -6.93
CA GLY A 357 -0.26 -3.97 -6.01
C GLY A 357 -0.23 -2.94 -4.89
N VAL A 358 -1.39 -2.48 -4.42
CA VAL A 358 -1.48 -1.65 -3.21
C VAL A 358 -0.78 -2.34 -2.03
N LEU A 359 -1.07 -3.63 -1.82
CA LEU A 359 -0.48 -4.44 -0.75
C LEU A 359 1.04 -4.51 -0.88
N ASP A 360 1.57 -4.79 -2.08
CA ASP A 360 3.02 -4.84 -2.33
C ASP A 360 3.72 -3.51 -1.97
N ARG A 361 3.07 -2.38 -2.24
CA ARG A 361 3.63 -1.04 -1.99
C ARG A 361 3.58 -0.68 -0.51
N ILE A 362 2.47 -0.94 0.17
CA ILE A 362 2.37 -0.75 1.62
C ILE A 362 3.37 -1.67 2.33
N ALA A 363 3.49 -2.92 1.89
CA ALA A 363 4.50 -3.86 2.37
C ALA A 363 5.92 -3.32 2.20
N SER A 364 6.26 -2.81 1.01
CA SER A 364 7.56 -2.20 0.75
C SER A 364 7.83 -0.99 1.64
N PHE A 365 6.81 -0.16 1.90
CA PHE A 365 6.90 0.99 2.79
C PHE A 365 7.09 0.57 4.26
N PHE A 366 6.38 -0.46 4.73
CA PHE A 366 6.56 -0.98 6.09
C PHE A 366 7.91 -1.69 6.28
N ARG A 367 8.54 -2.22 5.23
CA ARG A 367 9.91 -2.76 5.35
C ARG A 367 10.94 -1.69 5.70
N THR A 368 10.69 -0.42 5.33
CA THR A 368 11.54 0.70 5.71
C THR A 368 11.19 1.27 7.10
N ALA A 369 10.27 0.63 7.84
CA ALA A 369 9.68 1.17 9.08
C ALA A 369 10.70 1.49 10.18
N ARG A 370 11.80 0.73 10.30
CA ARG A 370 12.84 1.00 11.30
C ARG A 370 13.47 2.39 11.17
N ALA A 371 13.59 2.89 9.94
CA ALA A 371 14.05 4.25 9.67
C ALA A 371 12.93 5.30 9.84
N LEU A 372 11.66 4.88 9.77
CA LEU A 372 10.49 5.76 9.76
C LEU A 372 10.02 6.16 11.17
N VAL A 373 10.05 5.23 12.13
CA VAL A 373 9.52 5.47 13.48
C VAL A 373 10.45 6.37 14.30
N ASN A 374 11.76 6.26 14.08
CA ASN A 374 12.76 7.11 14.72
C ASN A 374 12.85 8.53 14.12
N THR A 375 12.01 8.86 13.13
CA THR A 375 12.00 10.22 12.58
C THR A 375 11.12 11.13 13.42
N THR A 376 11.62 12.32 13.74
CA THR A 376 10.88 13.40 14.42
C THR A 376 9.75 14.00 13.55
N LYS A 377 9.46 13.42 12.38
CA LYS A 377 8.50 13.95 11.41
C LYS A 377 7.10 13.43 11.70
N SER A 378 6.23 14.31 12.20
CA SER A 378 4.85 14.01 12.63
C SER A 378 3.98 13.26 11.59
N CYS A 379 4.25 13.39 10.28
CA CYS A 379 3.41 12.86 9.19
C CYS A 379 3.58 11.36 8.91
N ILE A 380 4.75 10.78 9.22
CA ILE A 380 5.07 9.39 8.91
C ILE A 380 4.23 8.40 9.74
N PRO A 381 4.11 8.59 11.07
CA PRO A 381 3.23 7.77 11.89
C PRO A 381 1.77 7.82 11.42
N ASP A 382 1.27 8.99 11.05
CA ASP A 382 -0.10 9.15 10.50
C ASP A 382 -0.28 8.34 9.22
N MET A 383 0.72 8.36 8.32
CA MET A 383 0.70 7.56 7.10
C MET A 383 0.63 6.05 7.39
N ILE A 384 1.39 5.57 8.39
CA ILE A 384 1.38 4.17 8.80
C ILE A 384 -0.01 3.79 9.34
N VAL A 385 -0.58 4.60 10.24
CA VAL A 385 -1.92 4.38 10.81
C VAL A 385 -2.96 4.27 9.71
N HIS A 386 -2.98 5.22 8.76
CA HIS A 386 -3.97 5.21 7.68
C HIS A 386 -3.75 4.06 6.67
N CYS A 387 -2.51 3.66 6.40
CA CYS A 387 -2.23 2.46 5.61
C CYS A 387 -2.72 1.18 6.29
N LEU A 388 -2.51 1.04 7.60
CA LEU A 388 -3.01 -0.10 8.38
C LEU A 388 -4.54 -0.15 8.39
N ASN A 389 -5.19 1.00 8.60
CA ASN A 389 -6.65 1.09 8.59
C ASN A 389 -7.22 0.76 7.21
N LEU A 390 -6.60 1.24 6.13
CA LEU A 390 -7.02 0.89 4.76
C LEU A 390 -6.95 -0.63 4.53
N LEU A 391 -5.86 -1.27 4.96
CA LEU A 391 -5.72 -2.73 4.86
C LEU A 391 -6.77 -3.46 5.71
N GLN A 392 -7.03 -2.99 6.92
CA GLN A 392 -8.09 -3.54 7.76
C GLN A 392 -9.45 -3.47 7.05
N GLN A 393 -9.78 -2.34 6.42
CA GLN A 393 -11.04 -2.22 5.68
C GLN A 393 -11.11 -3.15 4.46
N MET A 394 -9.99 -3.35 3.75
CA MET A 394 -9.93 -4.31 2.64
C MET A 394 -10.15 -5.76 3.09
N ILE A 395 -9.66 -6.12 4.28
CA ILE A 395 -9.80 -7.47 4.86
C ILE A 395 -11.16 -7.67 5.51
N ASP A 396 -11.72 -6.64 6.14
CA ASP A 396 -13.03 -6.69 6.79
C ASP A 396 -14.13 -7.08 5.80
N PHE A 397 -14.00 -6.71 4.52
CA PHE A 397 -14.90 -7.14 3.46
C PHE A 397 -14.86 -8.67 3.20
N SER A 398 -13.74 -9.33 3.48
CA SER A 398 -13.58 -10.79 3.31
C SER A 398 -14.11 -11.58 4.52
N LYS A 399 -14.64 -10.92 5.56
CA LYS A 399 -15.22 -11.60 6.73
C LYS A 399 -16.55 -12.29 6.34
N PRO A 400 -16.81 -13.52 6.83
CA PRO A 400 -18.06 -14.22 6.55
C PRO A 400 -19.27 -13.47 7.14
N LYS A 401 -20.44 -13.67 6.51
CA LYS A 401 -21.75 -13.04 6.85
C LYS A 401 -22.22 -13.25 8.30
N SER A 402 -21.55 -14.07 9.10
CA SER A 402 -21.95 -14.38 10.47
C SER A 402 -20.73 -14.60 11.35
N TYR A 403 -20.79 -14.04 12.57
CA TYR A 403 -19.84 -14.33 13.63
C TYR A 403 -19.95 -15.82 13.99
N VAL A 404 -19.03 -16.63 13.49
CA VAL A 404 -18.87 -18.01 13.99
C VAL A 404 -18.14 -17.89 15.33
N PRO A 405 -18.72 -18.34 16.46
CA PRO A 405 -18.00 -18.38 17.72
C PRO A 405 -16.70 -19.17 17.56
N LEU A 406 -15.60 -18.67 18.15
CA LEU A 406 -14.24 -19.21 18.10
C LEU A 406 -14.09 -20.73 18.37
N PHE A 407 -15.12 -21.39 18.90
CA PHE A 407 -15.10 -22.79 19.31
C PHE A 407 -16.01 -23.71 18.51
N ASP A 408 -16.78 -23.22 17.53
CA ASP A 408 -17.62 -24.10 16.72
C ASP A 408 -16.90 -24.55 15.45
N GLN A 409 -16.11 -25.62 15.57
CA GLN A 409 -15.41 -26.28 14.46
C GLN A 409 -16.37 -26.98 13.48
N SER A 410 -17.67 -27.07 13.79
CA SER A 410 -18.64 -27.78 12.97
C SER A 410 -19.23 -26.94 11.82
N SER A 411 -19.12 -25.60 11.89
CA SER A 411 -19.55 -24.70 10.81
C SER A 411 -18.37 -24.02 10.12
N LYS A 412 -17.48 -24.80 9.50
CA LYS A 412 -16.52 -24.30 8.49
C LYS A 412 -17.27 -23.82 7.24
N LYS A 413 -18.02 -22.71 7.34
CA LYS A 413 -18.50 -21.99 6.15
C LYS A 413 -17.26 -21.45 5.45
N SER A 414 -17.06 -21.84 4.19
CA SER A 414 -15.89 -21.45 3.40
C SER A 414 -15.68 -19.94 3.47
N ILE A 415 -14.50 -19.50 3.92
CA ILE A 415 -14.07 -18.11 3.84
C ILE A 415 -14.30 -17.65 2.40
N ASN A 416 -15.18 -16.68 2.22
CA ASN A 416 -15.41 -16.09 0.91
C ASN A 416 -14.36 -14.97 0.77
N ASP A 417 -13.25 -15.24 0.06
CA ASP A 417 -12.27 -14.22 -0.33
C ASP A 417 -12.49 -13.84 -1.81
N PRO A 418 -13.63 -13.19 -2.14
CA PRO A 418 -13.99 -12.90 -3.54
C PRO A 418 -12.97 -11.95 -4.19
N ALA A 419 -12.33 -11.10 -3.38
CA ALA A 419 -11.32 -10.15 -3.82
C ALA A 419 -9.89 -10.72 -3.84
N GLN A 420 -9.68 -11.94 -3.32
CA GLN A 420 -8.38 -12.62 -3.23
C GLN A 420 -7.34 -11.84 -2.43
N VAL A 421 -7.77 -11.00 -1.49
CA VAL A 421 -6.91 -10.12 -0.71
C VAL A 421 -6.00 -10.96 0.20
N LEU A 422 -6.57 -11.97 0.85
CA LEU A 422 -5.82 -12.83 1.79
C LEU A 422 -4.73 -13.61 1.04
N ASN A 423 -5.04 -14.14 -0.14
CA ASN A 423 -4.03 -14.82 -0.97
C ASN A 423 -2.88 -13.89 -1.39
N ILE A 424 -3.18 -12.63 -1.72
CA ILE A 424 -2.13 -11.66 -2.09
C ILE A 424 -1.29 -11.29 -0.86
N MET A 425 -1.90 -11.13 0.32
CA MET A 425 -1.17 -10.90 1.57
C MET A 425 -0.22 -12.05 1.92
N LYS A 426 -0.65 -13.31 1.71
CA LYS A 426 0.22 -14.49 1.84
C LYS A 426 1.42 -14.40 0.91
N SER A 427 1.18 -14.14 -0.37
CA SER A 427 2.25 -14.06 -1.38
C SER A 427 3.24 -12.90 -1.19
N THR A 428 2.90 -11.93 -0.35
CA THR A 428 3.75 -10.76 -0.03
C THR A 428 4.44 -10.87 1.33
N ASN A 429 4.27 -12.00 2.03
CA ASN A 429 4.70 -12.22 3.40
C ASN A 429 4.24 -11.09 4.34
N PHE A 430 3.03 -10.58 4.13
CA PHE A 430 2.58 -9.37 4.82
C PHE A 430 2.56 -9.53 6.35
N CYS A 431 2.21 -10.71 6.86
CA CYS A 431 2.23 -11.01 8.29
C CYS A 431 3.62 -10.94 8.91
N GLU A 432 4.66 -11.37 8.18
CA GLU A 432 6.05 -11.26 8.65
C GLU A 432 6.45 -9.79 8.77
N ILE A 433 6.06 -8.97 7.79
CA ILE A 433 6.32 -7.52 7.79
C ILE A 433 5.59 -6.84 8.94
N LEU A 434 4.32 -7.19 9.19
CA LEU A 434 3.55 -6.66 10.32
C LEU A 434 4.14 -7.08 11.66
N SER A 435 4.60 -8.34 11.78
CA SER A 435 5.23 -8.84 12.99
C SER A 435 6.56 -8.13 13.25
N LEU A 436 7.33 -7.85 12.20
CA LEU A 436 8.55 -7.05 12.27
C LEU A 436 8.24 -5.61 12.70
N LEU A 437 7.22 -4.98 12.09
CA LEU A 437 6.78 -3.63 12.47
C LEU A 437 6.35 -3.57 13.94
N TYR A 438 5.51 -4.50 14.36
CA TYR A 438 5.08 -4.64 15.76
C TYR A 438 6.26 -4.84 16.71
N GLY A 439 7.20 -5.72 16.38
CA GLY A 439 8.41 -5.96 17.17
C GLY A 439 9.29 -4.72 17.32
N ILE A 440 9.56 -4.00 16.22
CA ILE A 440 10.33 -2.75 16.25
C ILE A 440 9.67 -1.73 17.20
N LEU A 441 8.35 -1.55 17.08
CA LEU A 441 7.61 -0.55 17.84
C LEU A 441 7.50 -0.86 19.34
N ILE A 442 7.39 -2.14 19.71
CA ILE A 442 7.38 -2.54 21.13
C ILE A 442 8.73 -2.29 21.80
N HIS A 443 9.83 -2.59 21.12
CA HIS A 443 11.16 -2.35 21.67
C HIS A 443 11.53 -0.86 21.78
N GLU A 444 10.90 -0.01 20.97
CA GLU A 444 11.04 1.46 21.05
C GLU A 444 10.11 2.11 22.08
N THR A 445 9.03 1.42 22.49
CA THR A 445 8.10 1.90 23.53
C THR A 445 8.47 1.44 24.95
N ASP A 446 9.54 0.66 25.10
CA ASP A 446 10.07 0.26 26.41
C ASP A 446 10.65 1.49 27.14
N PRO A 447 10.08 1.90 28.29
CA PRO A 447 10.50 3.11 29.00
C PRO A 447 11.97 3.10 29.43
N ASN A 448 12.61 1.93 29.53
CA ASN A 448 14.03 1.81 29.87
C ASN A 448 14.99 2.30 28.74
N ASN A 449 14.51 2.43 27.51
CA ASN A 449 15.29 2.96 26.38
C ASN A 449 15.16 4.48 26.22
N GLN A 450 14.14 5.13 26.80
CA GLN A 450 13.96 6.59 26.72
C GLN A 450 14.94 7.35 27.63
N THR A 451 15.40 6.73 28.72
CA THR A 451 16.39 7.31 29.65
C THR A 451 17.79 7.48 29.07
N ILE A 452 18.12 6.84 27.95
CA ILE A 452 19.46 6.93 27.33
C ILE A 452 19.55 8.14 26.37
N THR A 453 18.44 8.57 25.78
CA THR A 453 18.43 9.68 24.81
C THR A 453 18.34 11.06 25.48
N GLU A 454 17.70 11.17 26.65
CA GLU A 454 17.59 12.43 27.39
C GLU A 454 18.89 12.83 28.10
N ASN A 455 19.68 11.85 28.56
CA ASN A 455 20.94 12.11 29.28
C ASN A 455 22.07 12.65 28.41
N ASN A 456 22.02 12.49 27.08
CA ASN A 456 23.03 13.04 26.18
C ASN A 456 22.77 14.51 25.79
N ASN A 457 21.55 15.03 25.99
CA ASN A 457 21.24 16.44 25.72
C ASN A 457 21.38 17.35 26.95
N HIS A 458 21.44 16.81 28.17
CA HIS A 458 21.59 17.61 29.39
C HIS A 458 23.04 17.98 29.74
N ASN A 459 24.04 17.42 29.06
CA ASN A 459 25.44 17.62 29.43
C ASN A 459 26.21 18.66 28.59
N ASN A 460 25.52 19.46 27.77
CA ASN A 460 26.19 20.42 26.87
C ASN A 460 25.72 21.87 27.01
N ASN A 461 25.11 22.24 28.14
CA ASN A 461 24.68 23.62 28.37
C ASN A 461 25.02 24.08 29.78
N ASN A 462 26.32 24.15 30.11
CA ASN A 462 26.77 24.87 31.29
C ASN A 462 28.17 25.47 31.07
N ASN A 463 28.26 26.45 30.17
CA ASN A 463 29.28 27.50 30.26
C ASN A 463 28.95 28.68 29.34
N ASN A 464 28.23 29.68 29.84
CA ASN A 464 28.73 31.04 29.81
C ASN A 464 27.85 31.97 30.65
N ASN A 465 28.50 32.61 31.61
CA ASN A 465 27.93 33.65 32.42
C ASN A 465 28.19 35.02 31.76
N ASN A 466 27.21 35.92 31.92
CA ASN A 466 27.38 37.33 32.32
C ASN A 466 26.94 38.46 31.37
N ASN A 467 26.13 39.35 31.95
CA ASN A 467 25.73 40.72 31.59
C ASN A 467 24.82 40.88 30.35
N ASN A 468 23.71 41.62 30.37
CA ASN A 468 23.45 42.89 31.05
C ASN A 468 21.93 43.13 31.22
N SER A 469 21.58 43.85 32.28
CA SER A 469 20.25 44.34 32.62
C SER A 469 19.72 45.40 31.64
N SER A 470 18.47 45.27 31.18
CA SER A 470 17.51 46.38 31.16
C SER A 470 16.10 45.91 30.86
N SER A 471 15.22 46.28 31.80
CA SER A 471 13.78 46.27 31.74
C SER A 471 13.25 46.95 30.47
N ASN A 472 12.37 46.28 29.73
CA ASN A 472 11.24 46.98 29.15
C ASN A 472 10.04 46.05 28.94
N ASN A 473 9.00 46.36 29.69
CA ASN A 473 7.66 45.80 29.62
C ASN A 473 7.07 46.17 28.26
N ASN A 474 6.62 45.18 27.47
CA ASN A 474 5.61 45.44 26.47
C ASN A 474 4.62 44.28 26.38
N ASN A 475 3.44 44.60 26.90
CA ASN A 475 2.19 43.87 26.76
C ASN A 475 1.94 43.56 25.29
N ASN A 476 1.82 42.28 24.93
CA ASN A 476 1.09 41.94 23.72
C ASN A 476 0.20 40.72 23.96
N ASN A 477 -1.08 40.99 23.77
CA ASN A 477 -2.24 40.19 24.13
C ASN A 477 -2.36 39.04 23.13
N ASN A 478 -1.87 37.85 23.48
CA ASN A 478 -1.98 36.68 22.62
C ASN A 478 -3.29 35.93 22.93
N ASN A 479 -4.31 36.24 22.14
CA ASN A 479 -5.62 35.61 22.20
C ASN A 479 -5.50 34.18 21.65
N ASN A 480 -5.38 33.22 22.56
CA ASN A 480 -5.15 31.81 22.26
C ASN A 480 -6.48 31.18 21.81
N ASN A 481 -6.76 31.22 20.51
CA ASN A 481 -7.84 30.45 19.90
C ASN A 481 -7.45 28.98 19.90
N ASN A 482 -7.92 28.28 20.92
CA ASN A 482 -7.77 26.85 21.12
C ASN A 482 -8.70 26.10 20.14
N THR A 483 -8.27 25.93 18.89
CA THR A 483 -8.90 24.99 17.96
C THR A 483 -8.55 23.57 18.38
N HIS A 484 -9.56 22.86 18.87
CA HIS A 484 -9.53 21.45 19.24
C HIS A 484 -9.30 20.57 18.00
N ASN A 485 -8.03 20.44 17.59
CA ASN A 485 -7.55 19.28 16.87
C ASN A 485 -6.79 18.44 17.90
N ASN A 486 -7.34 17.30 18.31
CA ASN A 486 -6.58 16.31 19.08
C ASN A 486 -5.48 15.72 18.18
N THR A 487 -4.41 16.47 17.98
CA THR A 487 -3.17 15.95 17.40
C THR A 487 -2.56 15.03 18.44
N LEU A 488 -2.75 13.72 18.23
CA LEU A 488 -2.11 12.68 19.02
C LEU A 488 -0.61 12.95 19.10
N THR A 489 -0.03 12.81 20.29
CA THR A 489 1.41 12.83 20.50
C THR A 489 2.08 11.71 19.71
N LEU A 490 3.37 11.85 19.41
CA LEU A 490 4.13 10.79 18.71
C LEU A 490 3.99 9.43 19.42
N HIS A 491 3.97 9.44 20.76
CA HIS A 491 3.76 8.26 21.58
C HIS A 491 2.37 7.64 21.38
N GLU A 492 1.29 8.43 21.41
CA GLU A 492 -0.07 7.96 21.15
C GLU A 492 -0.25 7.40 19.74
N LYS A 493 0.41 8.01 18.74
CA LYS A 493 0.44 7.48 17.36
C LYS A 493 1.15 6.13 17.31
N THR A 494 2.29 5.99 17.99
CA THR A 494 3.01 4.71 18.08
C THR A 494 2.15 3.62 18.73
N ILE A 495 1.47 3.92 19.84
CA ILE A 495 0.51 2.99 20.47
C ILE A 495 -0.59 2.59 19.48
N THR A 496 -1.15 3.56 18.75
CA THR A 496 -2.18 3.29 17.73
C THR A 496 -1.66 2.35 16.63
N ILE A 497 -0.42 2.52 16.17
CA ILE A 497 0.20 1.62 15.19
C ILE A 497 0.35 0.20 15.74
N VAL A 498 0.78 0.05 17.00
CA VAL A 498 0.90 -1.25 17.68
C VAL A 498 -0.44 -1.95 17.76
N ILE A 499 -1.48 -1.24 18.23
CA ILE A 499 -2.85 -1.77 18.34
C ILE A 499 -3.38 -2.19 16.97
N ASN A 500 -3.27 -1.33 15.95
CA ASN A 500 -3.77 -1.63 14.61
C ASN A 500 -3.02 -2.81 13.97
N SER A 501 -1.71 -2.92 14.17
CA SER A 501 -0.91 -4.06 13.70
C SER A 501 -1.38 -5.36 14.36
N MET A 502 -1.67 -5.33 15.67
CA MET A 502 -2.18 -6.49 16.41
C MET A 502 -3.59 -6.90 15.95
N ILE A 503 -4.50 -5.93 15.78
CA ILE A 503 -5.86 -6.17 15.26
C ILE A 503 -5.80 -6.82 13.87
N LEU A 504 -4.91 -6.31 13.01
CA LEU A 504 -4.75 -6.80 11.66
C LEU A 504 -4.19 -8.23 11.64
N LEU A 505 -3.14 -8.50 12.43
CA LEU A 505 -2.59 -9.86 12.60
C LEU A 505 -3.63 -10.84 13.14
N ASN A 506 -4.40 -10.44 14.15
CA ASN A 506 -5.48 -11.28 14.70
C ASN A 506 -6.57 -11.52 13.66
N THR A 507 -6.97 -10.48 12.92
CA THR A 507 -7.96 -10.61 11.84
C THR A 507 -7.48 -11.61 10.78
N ILE A 508 -6.23 -11.52 10.34
CA ILE A 508 -5.67 -12.46 9.36
C ILE A 508 -5.63 -13.88 9.92
N ALA A 509 -5.22 -14.05 11.18
CA ALA A 509 -5.20 -15.37 11.84
C ALA A 509 -6.60 -16.00 11.94
N THR A 510 -7.62 -15.21 12.27
CA THR A 510 -9.01 -15.69 12.33
C THR A 510 -9.57 -16.08 10.96
N LEU A 511 -9.14 -15.37 9.90
CA LEU A 511 -9.60 -15.61 8.52
C LEU A 511 -8.80 -16.70 7.79
N ASP A 512 -7.75 -17.24 8.39
CA ASP A 512 -6.89 -18.24 7.77
C ASP A 512 -6.37 -19.29 8.78
N LEU A 513 -7.31 -19.89 9.51
CA LEU A 513 -7.08 -20.95 10.49
C LEU A 513 -6.33 -22.18 9.93
N ASP A 514 -6.36 -22.40 8.60
CA ASP A 514 -5.73 -23.57 7.97
C ASP A 514 -4.28 -23.31 7.48
N THR A 515 -3.79 -22.05 7.38
CA THR A 515 -2.46 -21.75 6.83
C THR A 515 -1.56 -20.84 7.66
N PHE A 516 -2.10 -19.94 8.49
CA PHE A 516 -1.30 -19.15 9.44
C PHE A 516 -1.27 -19.83 10.81
N GLN A 517 -0.77 -21.05 10.87
CA GLN A 517 -0.13 -21.48 12.12
C GLN A 517 1.15 -20.66 12.25
N VAL A 518 1.03 -19.49 12.89
CA VAL A 518 2.12 -18.99 13.73
C VAL A 518 2.49 -20.20 14.57
N SER A 519 3.69 -20.73 14.32
CA SER A 519 4.30 -21.77 15.13
C SER A 519 3.93 -21.48 16.57
N LYS A 520 3.21 -22.38 17.24
CA LYS A 520 3.11 -22.38 18.70
C LYS A 520 4.56 -22.42 19.19
N SER A 521 5.15 -21.25 19.38
CA SER A 521 6.42 -21.10 20.05
C SER A 521 6.14 -21.63 21.45
N LYS A 522 6.80 -22.74 21.75
CA LYS A 522 6.88 -23.29 23.09
C LYS A 522 7.61 -22.25 23.96
N TYR A 523 6.89 -21.25 24.45
CA TYR A 523 7.27 -20.46 25.61
C TYR A 523 6.25 -20.66 26.72
N ILE A 524 5.92 -21.92 27.00
CA ILE A 524 5.50 -22.35 28.34
C ILE A 524 6.16 -23.71 28.58
N LYS A 525 7.38 -23.65 29.11
CA LYS A 525 8.02 -24.60 30.04
C LYS A 525 9.50 -24.26 30.13
N ARG A 526 9.82 -23.35 31.05
CA ARG A 526 10.70 -23.63 32.18
C ARG A 526 10.31 -22.71 33.32
#